data_AF-A0A7S3IHU4-F1
#
_entry.id   AF-A0A7S3IHU4-F1
#
_cell.length_a   1.000
_cell.length_b   1.000
_cell.length_c   1.000
_cell.angle_alpha   90.00
_cell.angle_beta   90.00
_cell.angle_gamma   90.00
#
_symmetry.space_group_name_H-M   'P 1'
#
loop_
_entity.id
_entity.type
_entity.pdbx_description
1 polymer ?
#
loop_
_entity_poly.entity_id
_entity_poly.type
_entity_poly.pdbx_seq_one_letter_code
_entity_poly.pdbx_strand_id
1 'polypeptide(L)'
;VGSLGCLGLLFVTNNGWWWFNYMSLYTAGDCLLYELLFELYVLTVHFGFDKLDALLYMRTGEKFPRLFKDLVHYVTMPLMTIVLILSFYTEFTTTIEPWWVHLIGRFFLFAPALLFGMGFMIKKKTPSIEALVQ
;
A
#
# COMPACT_ATOMS: atom_id res chain seq x y z
N VAL A 1 -8.72 -7.70 -24.05
CA VAL A 1 -7.78 -6.86 -24.84
C VAL A 1 -8.43 -5.57 -25.35
N GLY A 2 -9.68 -5.59 -25.83
CA GLY A 2 -10.37 -4.38 -26.32
C GLY A 2 -10.64 -3.28 -25.28
N SER A 3 -10.96 -3.62 -24.02
CA SER A 3 -11.31 -2.64 -22.99
C SER A 3 -10.12 -1.83 -22.43
N LEU A 4 -8.93 -2.46 -22.31
CA LEU A 4 -7.70 -1.79 -21.85
C LEU A 4 -7.13 -0.84 -22.92
N GLY A 5 -7.30 -1.17 -24.20
CA GLY A 5 -6.90 -0.30 -25.31
C GLY A 5 -7.69 1.02 -25.36
N CYS A 6 -8.97 0.98 -25.01
CA CYS A 6 -9.80 2.19 -24.94
C CYS A 6 -9.39 3.13 -23.80
N LEU A 7 -8.89 2.60 -22.68
CA LEU A 7 -8.39 3.43 -21.58
C LEU A 7 -7.10 4.16 -21.95
N GLY A 8 -6.25 3.56 -22.79
CA GLY A 8 -5.05 4.19 -23.33
C GLY A 8 -5.32 5.43 -24.19
N LEU A 9 -6.52 5.54 -24.79
CA LEU A 9 -6.90 6.70 -25.60
C LEU A 9 -7.01 7.99 -24.78
N LEU A 10 -7.25 7.91 -23.46
CA LEU A 10 -7.25 9.08 -22.57
C LEU A 10 -5.90 9.81 -22.61
N PHE A 11 -4.80 9.09 -22.76
CA PHE A 11 -3.44 9.64 -22.79
C PHE A 11 -3.05 10.22 -24.15
N VAL A 12 -3.80 9.95 -25.22
CA VAL A 12 -3.54 10.46 -26.58
C VAL A 12 -4.29 11.77 -26.87
N THR A 13 -5.15 12.21 -25.94
CA THR A 13 -5.86 13.49 -26.05
C THR A 13 -4.92 14.69 -25.83
N ASN A 14 -5.35 15.91 -26.20
CA ASN A 14 -4.59 17.14 -25.93
C ASN A 14 -4.26 17.35 -24.44
N ASN A 15 -5.06 16.77 -23.54
CA ASN A 15 -4.85 16.83 -22.10
C ASN A 15 -4.26 15.51 -21.53
N GLY A 16 -3.81 14.60 -22.39
CA GLY A 16 -3.37 13.26 -22.00
C GLY A 16 -2.17 13.27 -21.05
N TRP A 17 -1.24 14.21 -21.23
CA TRP A 17 -0.09 14.40 -20.33
C TRP A 17 -0.52 14.78 -18.90
N TRP A 18 -1.55 15.62 -18.77
CA TRP A 18 -2.09 15.99 -17.45
C TRP A 18 -2.72 14.78 -16.76
N TRP A 19 -3.55 14.01 -17.47
CA TRP A 19 -4.13 12.77 -16.94
C TRP A 19 -3.08 11.73 -16.56
N PHE A 20 -2.02 11.60 -17.36
CA PHE A 20 -0.93 10.68 -17.08
C PHE A 20 -0.19 11.05 -15.79
N ASN A 21 0.21 12.31 -15.63
CA ASN A 21 0.88 12.76 -14.41
C ASN A 21 -0.03 12.62 -13.19
N TYR A 22 -1.31 12.94 -13.35
CA TYR A 22 -2.29 12.80 -12.29
C TYR A 22 -2.41 11.33 -11.86
N MET A 23 -2.63 10.40 -12.79
CA MET A 23 -2.69 8.97 -12.45
C MET A 23 -1.37 8.45 -11.87
N SER A 24 -0.22 8.91 -12.36
CA SER A 24 1.08 8.51 -11.84
C SER A 24 1.25 8.93 -10.37
N LEU A 25 0.80 10.13 -9.99
CA LEU A 25 0.91 10.61 -8.61
C LEU A 25 0.07 9.76 -7.64
N TYR A 26 -1.21 9.52 -7.96
CA TYR A 26 -2.12 8.78 -7.06
C TYR A 26 -1.89 7.26 -7.08
N THR A 27 -1.53 6.69 -8.24
CA THR A 27 -1.39 5.23 -8.40
C THR A 27 0.00 4.72 -8.02
N ALA A 28 1.06 5.46 -8.32
CA ALA A 28 2.42 5.04 -7.96
C ALA A 28 2.93 5.69 -6.68
N GLY A 29 2.47 6.90 -6.33
CA GLY A 29 2.88 7.57 -5.09
C GLY A 29 2.07 7.08 -3.90
N ASP A 30 0.88 7.64 -3.73
CA ASP A 30 0.09 7.44 -2.50
C ASP A 30 -0.42 6.01 -2.34
N CYS A 31 -0.75 5.32 -3.44
CA CYS A 31 -1.22 3.94 -3.39
C CYS A 31 -0.14 2.98 -2.89
N LEU A 32 1.11 3.11 -3.36
CA LEU A 32 2.21 2.27 -2.87
C LEU A 32 2.52 2.53 -1.40
N LEU A 33 2.46 3.80 -0.98
CA LEU A 33 2.64 4.15 0.42
C LEU A 33 1.55 3.53 1.30
N TYR A 34 0.30 3.55 0.83
CA TYR A 34 -0.82 2.93 1.51
C TYR A 34 -0.65 1.41 1.58
N GLU A 35 -0.37 0.74 0.46
CA GLU A 35 -0.13 -0.71 0.42
C GLU A 35 0.99 -1.13 1.38
N LEU A 36 2.13 -0.42 1.37
CA LEU A 36 3.25 -0.69 2.27
C LEU A 36 2.83 -0.53 3.74
N LEU A 37 2.07 0.52 4.08
CA LEU A 37 1.58 0.73 5.44
C LEU A 37 0.71 -0.44 5.90
N PHE A 38 -0.15 -0.95 5.01
CA PHE A 38 -1.01 -2.08 5.29
C PHE A 38 -0.21 -3.38 5.44
N GLU A 39 0.75 -3.65 4.55
CA GLU A 39 1.64 -4.80 4.67
C GLU A 39 2.39 -4.78 6.00
N LEU A 40 2.96 -3.63 6.36
CA LEU A 40 3.62 -3.46 7.64
C LEU A 40 2.66 -3.66 8.81
N TYR A 41 1.45 -3.11 8.76
CA TYR A 41 0.42 -3.32 9.78
C TYR A 41 0.08 -4.81 9.95
N VAL A 42 -0.13 -5.53 8.85
CA VAL A 42 -0.43 -6.97 8.87
C VAL A 42 0.74 -7.77 9.44
N LEU A 43 1.96 -7.48 9.00
CA LEU A 43 3.16 -8.19 9.46
C LEU A 43 3.45 -7.93 10.94
N THR A 44 3.35 -6.69 11.38
CA THR A 44 3.70 -6.27 12.74
C THR A 44 2.62 -6.60 13.77
N VAL A 45 1.34 -6.33 13.45
CA VAL A 45 0.23 -6.42 14.41
C VAL A 45 -0.53 -7.74 14.28
N HIS A 46 -0.86 -8.17 13.05
CA HIS A 46 -1.71 -9.35 12.86
C HIS A 46 -0.93 -10.66 12.86
N PHE A 47 0.20 -10.70 12.15
CA PHE A 47 1.04 -11.88 12.06
C PHE A 47 1.99 -11.97 13.27
N GLY A 48 2.71 -10.88 13.53
CA GLY A 48 3.70 -10.73 14.59
C GLY A 48 5.11 -11.08 14.11
N PHE A 49 6.09 -10.24 14.47
CA PHE A 49 7.49 -10.42 14.09
C PHE A 49 8.12 -11.71 14.63
N ASP A 50 7.63 -12.24 15.75
CA ASP A 50 8.16 -13.46 16.34
C ASP A 50 7.88 -14.69 15.46
N LYS A 51 6.70 -14.74 14.84
CA LYS A 51 6.34 -15.82 13.91
C LYS A 51 7.11 -15.70 12.60
N LEU A 52 7.37 -14.46 12.15
CA LEU A 52 8.16 -14.21 10.95
C LEU A 52 9.62 -14.59 11.15
N ASP A 53 10.18 -14.29 12.32
CA ASP A 53 11.54 -14.68 12.70
C ASP A 53 11.68 -16.21 12.84
N ALA A 54 10.67 -16.88 13.39
CA ALA A 54 10.63 -18.33 13.44
C ALA A 54 10.61 -18.96 12.04
N LEU A 55 9.80 -18.42 11.11
CA LEU A 55 9.76 -18.87 9.72
C LEU A 55 11.08 -18.64 8.98
N LEU A 56 11.70 -17.48 9.15
CA LEU A 56 13.01 -17.19 8.58
C LEU A 56 14.04 -18.18 9.09
N TYR A 57 14.12 -18.37 10.41
CA TYR A 57 15.07 -19.28 11.04
C TYR A 57 14.89 -20.72 10.56
N MET A 58 13.66 -21.18 10.34
CA MET A 58 13.39 -22.51 9.80
C MET A 58 13.85 -22.68 8.34
N ARG A 59 13.91 -21.60 7.55
CA ARG A 59 14.28 -21.67 6.12
C ARG A 59 15.75 -21.38 5.85
N THR A 60 16.35 -20.44 6.60
CA THR A 60 17.73 -19.98 6.36
C THR A 60 18.68 -20.28 7.52
N GLY A 61 18.17 -20.61 8.71
CA GLY A 61 18.98 -20.75 9.93
C GLY A 61 19.39 -19.41 10.56
N GLU A 62 18.98 -18.28 9.97
CA GLU A 62 19.30 -16.94 10.46
C GLU A 62 18.12 -16.31 11.21
N LYS A 63 18.42 -15.39 12.13
CA LYS A 63 17.42 -14.60 12.85
C LYS A 63 17.50 -13.14 12.46
N PHE A 64 16.38 -12.46 12.46
CA PHE A 64 16.36 -11.02 12.29
C PHE A 64 17.10 -10.34 13.46
N PRO A 65 17.99 -9.37 13.18
CA PRO A 65 18.58 -8.56 14.22
C PRO A 65 17.49 -7.81 14.98
N ARG A 66 17.56 -7.79 16.32
CA ARG A 66 16.54 -7.13 17.17
C ARG A 66 16.33 -5.66 16.77
N LEU A 67 17.41 -4.97 16.47
CA LEU A 67 17.38 -3.58 16.00
C LEU A 67 16.51 -3.40 14.75
N PHE A 68 16.51 -4.36 13.82
CA PHE A 68 15.69 -4.29 12.61
C PHE A 68 14.21 -4.40 12.94
N LYS A 69 13.84 -5.32 13.84
CA LYS A 69 12.44 -5.47 14.30
C LYS A 69 11.94 -4.18 14.95
N ASP A 70 12.76 -3.58 15.81
CA ASP A 70 12.43 -2.34 16.51
C ASP A 70 12.33 -1.15 15.54
N LEU A 71 13.24 -1.07 14.56
CA LEU A 71 13.23 -0.01 13.54
C LEU A 71 11.95 -0.07 12.70
N VAL A 72 11.56 -1.26 12.23
CA VAL A 72 10.36 -1.39 11.40
C VAL A 72 9.10 -1.03 12.20
N HIS A 73 9.01 -1.49 13.46
CA HIS A 73 7.82 -1.28 14.28
C HIS A 73 7.69 0.16 14.80
N TYR A 74 8.78 0.75 15.32
CA TYR A 74 8.74 2.05 16.00
C TYR A 74 9.16 3.22 15.13
N VAL A 75 9.90 3.00 14.03
CA VAL A 75 10.39 4.07 13.16
C VAL A 75 9.67 4.06 11.82
N THR A 76 9.74 2.95 11.07
CA THR A 76 9.20 2.90 9.71
C THR A 76 7.69 3.08 9.70
N MET A 77 6.95 2.37 10.54
CA MET A 77 5.49 2.43 10.56
C MET A 77 4.95 3.83 10.92
N PRO A 78 5.43 4.52 11.98
CA PRO A 78 5.03 5.90 12.23
C PRO A 78 5.48 6.88 11.15
N LEU A 79 6.70 6.73 10.62
CA LEU A 79 7.21 7.60 9.57
C LEU A 79 6.34 7.54 8.31
N MET A 80 6.00 6.33 7.84
CA MET A 80 5.12 6.16 6.68
C MET A 80 3.71 6.72 6.94
N THR A 81 3.22 6.60 8.18
CA THR A 81 1.94 7.20 8.60
C THR A 81 1.99 8.73 8.48
N ILE A 82 3.08 9.35 8.96
CA ILE A 82 3.28 10.80 8.86
C ILE A 82 3.37 11.25 7.41
N VAL A 83 4.13 10.53 6.57
CA VAL A 83 4.24 10.85 5.13
C VAL A 83 2.86 10.78 4.46
N LEU A 84 2.04 9.79 4.80
CA LEU A 84 0.69 9.67 4.28
C LEU A 84 -0.17 10.87 4.70
N ILE A 85 -0.16 11.24 5.98
CA ILE A 85 -0.92 12.40 6.49
C ILE A 85 -0.46 13.70 5.82
N LEU A 86 0.85 13.88 5.63
CA LEU A 86 1.40 15.04 4.95
C LEU A 86 0.95 15.08 3.48
N SER A 87 0.97 13.95 2.78
CA SER A 87 0.48 13.86 1.40
C SER A 87 -0.98 14.31 1.30
N PHE A 88 -1.83 13.83 2.22
CA PHE A 88 -3.22 14.29 2.33
C PHE A 88 -3.32 15.80 2.58
N TYR A 89 -2.54 16.36 3.49
CA TYR A 89 -2.58 17.79 3.79
C TYR A 89 -2.11 18.66 2.62
N THR A 90 -1.03 18.26 1.95
CA THR A 90 -0.48 19.02 0.82
C THR A 90 -1.44 19.06 -0.36
N GLU A 91 -2.18 17.98 -0.61
CA GLU A 91 -3.14 17.90 -1.71
C GLU A 91 -4.20 19.01 -1.61
N PHE A 92 -4.82 19.18 -0.45
CA PHE A 92 -5.90 20.16 -0.25
C PHE A 92 -5.43 21.62 -0.10
N THR A 93 -4.13 21.84 0.05
CA THR A 93 -3.58 23.18 0.34
C THR A 93 -2.80 23.80 -0.82
N THR A 94 -2.29 23.00 -1.75
CA THR A 94 -1.37 23.48 -2.80
C THR A 94 -1.90 23.44 -4.22
N THR A 95 -3.05 22.80 -4.46
CA THR A 95 -3.60 22.63 -5.81
C THR A 95 -4.80 23.54 -6.06
N ILE A 96 -4.80 24.23 -7.21
CA ILE A 96 -5.94 25.05 -7.70
C ILE A 96 -6.91 24.16 -8.51
N GLU A 97 -6.76 22.85 -8.41
CA GLU A 97 -7.49 21.89 -9.22
C GLU A 97 -8.94 21.78 -8.72
N PRO A 98 -9.90 21.48 -9.62
CA PRO A 98 -11.27 21.26 -9.21
C PRO A 98 -11.38 20.08 -8.24
N TRP A 99 -12.21 20.20 -7.19
CA TRP A 99 -12.41 19.16 -6.18
C TRP A 99 -12.77 17.76 -6.74
N TRP A 100 -13.42 17.69 -7.91
CA TRP A 100 -13.80 16.44 -8.55
C TRP A 100 -12.59 15.63 -9.05
N VAL A 101 -11.50 16.32 -9.38
CA VAL A 101 -10.24 15.70 -9.82
C VAL A 101 -9.63 14.91 -8.66
N HIS A 102 -9.59 15.52 -7.47
CA HIS A 102 -9.18 14.87 -6.22
C HIS A 102 -10.00 13.63 -5.90
N LEU A 103 -11.31 13.65 -6.12
CA LEU A 103 -12.14 12.46 -5.93
C LEU A 103 -11.76 11.30 -6.85
N ILE A 104 -11.37 11.58 -8.10
CA ILE A 104 -10.90 10.55 -9.03
C ILE A 104 -9.58 9.96 -8.55
N GLY A 105 -8.62 10.80 -8.15
CA GLY A 105 -7.34 10.36 -7.59
C GLY A 105 -7.53 9.49 -6.34
N ARG A 106 -8.43 9.91 -5.45
CA ARG A 106 -8.80 9.16 -4.25
C ARG A 106 -9.52 7.86 -4.54
N PHE A 107 -10.33 7.80 -5.60
CA PHE A 107 -10.93 6.54 -6.02
C PHE A 107 -9.86 5.51 -6.40
N PHE A 108 -8.81 5.92 -7.11
CA PHE A 108 -7.68 5.04 -7.43
C PHE A 108 -6.89 4.59 -6.19
N LEU A 109 -6.77 5.45 -5.18
CA LEU A 109 -6.16 5.10 -3.89
C LEU A 109 -7.02 4.12 -3.08
N PHE A 110 -8.33 4.37 -2.98
CA PHE A 110 -9.22 3.59 -2.13
C PHE A 110 -9.67 2.28 -2.77
N ALA A 111 -9.63 2.13 -4.10
CA ALA A 111 -9.98 0.88 -4.76
C ALA A 111 -9.15 -0.33 -4.27
N PRO A 112 -7.80 -0.30 -4.28
CA PRO A 112 -6.99 -1.37 -3.73
C PRO A 112 -7.14 -1.50 -2.20
N ALA A 113 -7.31 -0.39 -1.49
CA ALA A 113 -7.61 -0.40 -0.05
C ALA A 113 -8.89 -1.17 0.29
N LEU A 114 -9.95 -0.94 -0.48
CA LEU A 114 -11.24 -1.61 -0.33
C LEU A 114 -11.11 -3.10 -0.64
N LEU A 115 -10.37 -3.46 -1.70
CA LEU A 115 -10.08 -4.87 -2.01
C LEU A 115 -9.31 -5.54 -0.87
N PHE A 116 -8.34 -4.85 -0.27
CA PHE A 116 -7.60 -5.34 0.88
C PHE A 116 -8.51 -5.52 2.11
N GLY A 117 -9.36 -4.53 2.40
CA GLY A 117 -10.36 -4.59 3.46
C GLY A 117 -11.34 -5.76 3.28
N MET A 118 -11.78 -6.01 2.04
CA MET A 118 -12.58 -7.18 1.69
C MET A 118 -11.84 -8.50 1.96
N GLY A 119 -10.52 -8.53 1.73
CA GLY A 119 -9.66 -9.65 2.08
C GLY A 119 -9.73 -10.03 3.57
N PHE A 120 -9.77 -9.06 4.48
CA PHE A 120 -9.93 -9.33 5.92
C PHE A 120 -11.32 -9.87 6.31
N MET A 121 -12.36 -9.48 5.56
CA MET A 121 -13.72 -9.98 5.80
C MET A 121 -13.85 -11.46 5.39
N ILE A 122 -13.00 -11.93 4.49
CA ILE A 122 -12.89 -13.35 4.14
C ILE A 122 -12.09 -14.05 5.25
N LYS A 123 -12.80 -14.64 6.21
CA LYS A 123 -12.20 -15.46 7.27
C LYS A 123 -11.54 -16.74 6.72
N LYS A 124 -10.34 -16.62 6.15
CA LYS A 124 -9.43 -17.76 6.01
C LYS A 124 -8.68 -17.94 7.32
N LYS A 125 -8.75 -19.14 7.90
CA LYS A 125 -7.92 -19.49 9.06
C LYS A 125 -6.46 -19.41 8.64
N THR A 126 -5.68 -18.58 9.34
CA THR A 126 -4.23 -18.56 9.16
C THR A 126 -3.69 -19.94 9.49
N PRO A 127 -3.03 -20.65 8.54
CA PRO A 127 -2.47 -21.97 8.79
C PRO A 127 -1.44 -21.89 9.93
N SER A 128 -1.28 -22.98 10.68
CA SER A 128 -0.21 -23.09 11.67
C SER A 128 1.15 -22.97 11.00
N ILE A 129 2.17 -22.52 11.75
CA ILE A 129 3.55 -22.36 11.24
C ILE A 129 4.04 -23.66 10.60
N GLU A 130 3.70 -24.80 11.19
CA GLU A 130 4.01 -26.14 10.68
C GLU A 130 3.40 -26.43 9.29
N ALA A 131 2.20 -25.91 9.03
CA ALA A 131 1.52 -26.06 7.73
C ALA A 131 2.03 -25.07 6.66
N LEU A 132 2.79 -24.03 7.03
CA LEU A 132 3.42 -23.10 6.10
C LEU A 132 4.83 -23.55 5.64
N VAL A 133 5.43 -24.50 6.37
CA VAL A 133 6.80 -24.99 6.13
C VAL A 133 6.83 -26.27 5.30
N GLN A 134 5.71 -27.02 5.23
CA GLN A 134 5.51 -28.14 4.30
C GLN A 134 5.47 -27.67 2.84
#